data_AF-A0A953KJ22-F1
#
_entry.id   AF-A0A953KJ22-F1
#
_cell.length_a   1.000
_cell.length_b   1.000
_cell.length_c   1.000
_cell.angle_alpha   90.00
_cell.angle_beta   90.00
_cell.angle_gamma   90.00
#
_symmetry.space_group_name_H-M   'P 1'
#
loop_
_entity.id
_entity.type
_entity.pdbx_description
1 polymer ?
#
loop_
_entity_poly.entity_id
_entity_poly.type
_entity_poly.pdbx_seq_one_letter_code
_entity_poly.pdbx_strand_id
1 'polypeptide(L)'
;MLYAIFKVLMRNAFKSYFRRISIYGAENIPDSGPVMLLCNHPSSFTEPMLLACFQHRILNFLVRGDIFENRLLKPLLELTHQIPIYRARDGFENLRKNKGTFERVYQKLSERECVLIFPESTTQLVRFLRPLQKGAAHMCIASVKEYNLTEMVVVPCGVNFTNLLKAGSDVSINIGKAIKIKEWIEAQGEGTDLPSRLTEHFSQAMDEVVFSIPTHLSPSFCDQLSYVAIHPDQPLEKRREQHRRIIDAMNEKRDELEAAFSSYAMPHSKVELNEVIVTQSISKRLLIFFTLLFCMMAGSLAAVFYSIPLYLSRSIAFHTVKNEFKTPIRIVLAILMILLFNMIAWIVLWIKSGFIISTLILTGLWLSFRLYLFFYFRRQLLSPALILTGSSGIEYLQNQRLSLKTLINRFKDSALQRH
;
A
#
# COMPACT_ATOMS: atom_id res chain seq x y z
N MET A 1 -5.51 22.99 6.65
CA MET A 1 -4.80 22.66 7.91
C MET A 1 -5.05 21.23 8.38
N LEU A 2 -6.32 20.82 8.58
CA LEU A 2 -6.65 19.48 9.11
C LEU A 2 -6.12 18.33 8.23
N TYR A 3 -6.31 18.40 6.91
CA TYR A 3 -5.74 17.44 5.96
C TYR A 3 -4.23 17.25 6.13
N ALA A 4 -3.48 18.34 6.30
CA ALA A 4 -2.02 18.29 6.46
C ALA A 4 -1.61 17.60 7.77
N ILE A 5 -2.32 17.87 8.88
CA ILE A 5 -2.10 17.22 10.17
C ILE A 5 -2.36 15.71 10.04
N PHE A 6 -3.51 15.32 9.48
CA PHE A 6 -3.83 13.92 9.23
C PHE A 6 -2.80 13.25 8.33
N LYS A 7 -2.36 13.91 7.26
CA LYS A 7 -1.31 13.43 6.36
C LYS A 7 -0.01 13.14 7.11
N VAL A 8 0.43 14.04 7.99
CA VAL A 8 1.65 13.84 8.80
C VAL A 8 1.48 12.67 9.78
N LEU A 9 0.36 12.60 10.51
CA LEU A 9 0.10 11.52 11.46
C LEU A 9 0.04 10.15 10.77
N MET A 10 -0.73 10.04 9.69
CA MET A 10 -0.90 8.80 8.92
C MET A 10 0.39 8.39 8.23
N ARG A 11 1.16 9.31 7.65
CA ARG A 11 2.46 9.01 7.03
C ARG A 11 3.42 8.40 8.06
N ASN A 12 3.44 8.96 9.26
CA ASN A 12 4.24 8.44 10.36
C ASN A 12 3.74 7.08 10.86
N ALA A 13 2.42 6.88 10.93
CA ALA A 13 1.85 5.60 11.32
C ALA A 13 2.15 4.49 10.29
N PHE A 14 2.04 4.79 8.99
CA PHE A 14 2.38 3.84 7.93
C PHE A 14 3.87 3.47 7.91
N LYS A 15 4.78 4.44 8.09
CA LYS A 15 6.21 4.16 8.25
C LYS A 15 6.54 3.29 9.47
N SER A 16 5.65 3.26 10.46
CA SER A 16 5.73 2.38 11.64
C SER A 16 4.95 1.09 11.49
N TYR A 17 4.08 0.95 10.49
CA TYR A 17 3.29 -0.25 10.26
C TYR A 17 3.89 -1.14 9.19
N PHE A 18 4.31 -0.55 8.07
CA PHE A 18 4.93 -1.25 6.94
C PHE A 18 6.44 -1.25 7.08
N ARG A 19 7.06 -2.39 6.76
CA ARG A 19 8.52 -2.51 6.72
C ARG A 19 9.11 -1.71 5.56
N ARG A 20 8.47 -1.78 4.38
CA ARG A 20 8.83 -1.01 3.19
C ARG A 20 7.58 -0.42 2.53
N ILE A 21 7.68 0.85 2.17
CA ILE A 21 6.70 1.57 1.33
C ILE A 21 7.48 2.03 0.10
N SER A 22 7.25 1.37 -1.03
CA SER A 22 7.90 1.73 -2.31
C SER A 22 6.91 2.42 -3.23
N ILE A 23 7.36 3.43 -3.95
CA ILE A 23 6.57 4.19 -4.92
C ILE A 23 7.31 4.16 -6.24
N TYR A 24 6.61 3.79 -7.32
CA TYR A 24 7.17 3.71 -8.67
C TYR A 24 6.29 4.50 -9.62
N GLY A 25 6.90 5.19 -10.59
CA GLY A 25 6.19 6.00 -11.57
C GLY A 25 5.58 7.28 -10.98
N ALA A 26 6.12 7.81 -9.88
CA ALA A 26 5.58 9.02 -9.24
C ALA A 26 5.56 10.23 -10.20
N GLU A 27 6.52 10.26 -11.12
CA GLU A 27 6.65 11.19 -12.23
C GLU A 27 5.49 11.14 -13.24
N ASN A 28 4.71 10.06 -13.27
CA ASN A 28 3.56 9.93 -14.17
C ASN A 28 2.34 10.72 -13.71
N ILE A 29 2.31 11.20 -12.46
CA ILE A 29 1.28 12.13 -11.98
C ILE A 29 1.75 13.55 -12.34
N PRO A 30 1.04 14.27 -13.23
CA PRO A 30 1.42 15.64 -13.56
C PRO A 30 1.34 16.56 -12.33
N ASP A 31 2.32 17.45 -12.18
CA ASP A 31 2.38 18.42 -11.07
C ASP A 31 1.21 19.42 -11.09
N SER A 32 0.61 19.64 -12.27
CA SER A 32 -0.50 20.58 -12.46
C SER A 32 -1.55 20.03 -13.45
N GLY A 33 -2.67 20.74 -13.57
CA GLY A 33 -3.79 20.36 -14.45
C GLY A 33 -4.80 19.40 -13.80
N PRO A 34 -5.94 19.15 -14.47
CA PRO A 34 -6.99 18.27 -13.97
C PRO A 34 -6.54 16.81 -14.00
N VAL A 35 -6.50 16.16 -12.83
CA VAL A 35 -6.07 14.75 -12.73
C VAL A 35 -7.12 13.92 -12.02
N MET A 36 -7.47 12.78 -12.61
CA MET A 36 -8.21 11.73 -11.92
C MET A 36 -7.32 10.50 -11.73
N LEU A 37 -7.10 10.10 -10.48
CA LEU A 37 -6.41 8.86 -10.14
C LEU A 37 -7.41 7.71 -10.07
N LEU A 38 -7.15 6.63 -10.79
CA LEU A 38 -7.88 5.37 -10.65
C LEU A 38 -7.09 4.44 -9.74
N CYS A 39 -7.72 3.89 -8.70
CA CYS A 39 -7.03 2.98 -7.79
C CYS A 39 -7.83 1.70 -7.51
N ASN A 40 -7.14 0.57 -7.33
CA ASN A 40 -7.74 -0.64 -6.78
C ASN A 40 -8.08 -0.44 -5.29
N HIS A 41 -9.02 -1.22 -4.75
CA HIS A 41 -9.58 -1.05 -3.41
C HIS A 41 -9.57 -2.34 -2.56
N PRO A 42 -8.38 -2.93 -2.28
CA PRO A 42 -8.25 -4.15 -1.49
C PRO A 42 -8.51 -3.97 0.02
N SER A 43 -8.47 -2.74 0.52
CA SER A 43 -8.88 -2.33 1.87
C SER A 43 -9.81 -1.14 1.80
N SER A 44 -10.46 -0.82 2.92
CA SER A 44 -11.40 0.30 2.96
C SER A 44 -10.77 1.69 3.10
N PHE A 45 -9.53 1.78 3.61
CA PHE A 45 -8.98 3.07 4.03
C PHE A 45 -7.45 3.16 3.92
N THR A 46 -6.74 2.05 3.77
CA THR A 46 -5.28 2.03 3.73
C THR A 46 -4.74 2.65 2.44
N GLU A 47 -5.28 2.28 1.28
CA GLU A 47 -4.89 2.77 -0.04
C GLU A 47 -5.14 4.26 -0.23
N PRO A 48 -6.33 4.82 0.05
CA PRO A 48 -6.54 6.26 -0.11
C PRO A 48 -5.60 7.06 0.78
N MET A 49 -5.34 6.59 2.01
CA MET A 49 -4.42 7.26 2.92
C MET A 49 -2.96 7.10 2.50
N LEU A 50 -2.55 5.95 1.96
CA LEU A 50 -1.22 5.76 1.39
C LEU A 50 -0.99 6.74 0.23
N LEU A 51 -1.93 6.82 -0.72
CA LEU A 51 -1.85 7.81 -1.79
C LEU A 51 -1.81 9.23 -1.23
N ALA A 52 -2.72 9.60 -0.32
CA ALA A 52 -2.73 10.92 0.31
C ALA A 52 -1.39 11.28 0.96
N CYS A 53 -0.73 10.31 1.62
CA CYS A 53 0.53 10.49 2.34
C CYS A 53 1.77 10.56 1.45
N PHE A 54 1.76 9.82 0.34
CA PHE A 54 2.98 9.50 -0.39
C PHE A 54 3.04 10.06 -1.82
N GLN A 55 1.92 10.52 -2.41
CA GLN A 55 1.98 11.37 -3.60
C GLN A 55 2.00 12.88 -3.24
N HIS A 56 2.40 13.72 -4.21
CA HIS A 56 2.78 15.12 -3.99
C HIS A 56 1.60 16.13 -4.02
N ARG A 57 0.46 15.78 -4.62
CA ARG A 57 -0.76 16.61 -4.72
C ARG A 57 -1.73 16.38 -3.55
N ILE A 58 -2.65 17.33 -3.36
CA ILE A 58 -3.81 17.16 -2.48
C ILE A 58 -4.85 16.35 -3.25
N LEU A 59 -5.46 15.36 -2.58
CA LEU A 59 -6.47 14.49 -3.18
C LEU A 59 -7.85 14.85 -2.67
N ASN A 60 -8.82 14.88 -3.58
CA ASN A 60 -10.23 14.81 -3.28
C ASN A 60 -10.70 13.36 -3.43
N PHE A 61 -11.44 12.84 -2.46
CA PHE A 61 -11.80 11.41 -2.42
C PHE A 61 -13.28 11.22 -2.69
N LEU A 62 -13.62 10.33 -3.63
CA LEU A 62 -15.00 9.85 -3.73
C LEU A 62 -15.25 8.75 -2.69
N VAL A 63 -16.14 9.03 -1.74
CA VAL A 63 -16.42 8.18 -0.57
C VAL A 63 -17.91 7.89 -0.51
N ARG A 64 -18.27 6.70 0.00
CA ARG A 64 -19.68 6.29 0.07
C ARG A 64 -20.54 7.35 0.77
N GLY A 65 -21.65 7.71 0.13
CA GLY A 65 -22.52 8.80 0.58
C GLY A 65 -23.28 8.52 1.88
N ASP A 66 -23.45 7.25 2.28
CA ASP A 66 -24.11 6.88 3.54
C ASP A 66 -23.32 7.33 4.77
N ILE A 67 -21.99 7.43 4.68
CA ILE A 67 -21.13 7.91 5.77
C ILE A 67 -21.41 9.39 6.08
N PHE A 68 -21.86 10.17 5.09
CA PHE A 68 -22.18 11.60 5.23
C PHE A 68 -23.51 11.86 5.93
N GLU A 69 -24.35 10.83 6.15
CA GLU A 69 -25.58 10.96 6.92
C GLU A 69 -25.30 11.11 8.42
N ASN A 70 -24.12 10.67 8.88
CA ASN A 70 -23.67 10.87 10.25
C ASN A 70 -23.23 12.33 10.47
N ARG A 71 -24.06 13.08 11.21
CA ARG A 71 -23.84 14.50 11.54
C ARG A 71 -22.50 14.80 12.23
N LEU A 72 -21.96 13.83 12.99
CA LEU A 72 -20.68 13.99 13.68
C LEU A 72 -19.49 13.80 12.73
N LEU A 73 -19.63 12.95 11.71
CA LEU A 73 -18.55 12.67 10.76
C LEU A 73 -18.55 13.65 9.60
N LYS A 74 -19.72 14.13 9.15
CA LYS A 74 -19.83 15.00 7.96
C LYS A 74 -18.85 16.17 7.92
N PRO A 75 -18.69 17.00 8.98
CA PRO A 75 -17.73 18.10 8.95
C PRO A 75 -16.28 17.63 8.77
N LEU A 76 -15.92 16.50 9.39
CA LEU A 76 -14.59 15.91 9.26
C LEU A 76 -14.33 15.40 7.83
N LEU A 77 -15.34 14.78 7.20
CA LEU A 77 -15.25 14.31 5.80
C LEU A 77 -15.05 15.49 4.85
N GLU A 78 -15.82 16.58 5.02
CA GLU A 78 -15.73 17.78 4.19
C GLU A 78 -14.37 18.49 4.35
N LEU A 79 -13.88 18.63 5.60
CA LEU A 79 -12.57 19.22 5.91
C LEU A 79 -11.37 18.38 5.42
N THR A 80 -11.62 17.12 5.05
CA THR A 80 -10.61 16.20 4.51
C THR A 80 -10.81 15.92 3.02
N HIS A 81 -11.51 16.82 2.31
CA HIS A 81 -11.69 16.80 0.86
C HIS A 81 -12.45 15.56 0.34
N GLN A 82 -13.39 15.03 1.13
CA GLN A 82 -14.21 13.90 0.70
C GLN A 82 -15.49 14.39 0.02
N ILE A 83 -15.85 13.72 -1.07
CA ILE A 83 -17.02 13.98 -1.90
C ILE A 83 -17.91 12.72 -1.80
N PRO A 84 -19.18 12.83 -1.39
CA PRO A 84 -20.06 11.68 -1.29
C PRO A 84 -20.33 11.10 -2.66
N ILE A 85 -20.45 9.77 -2.79
CA ILE A 85 -20.94 9.11 -4.00
C ILE A 85 -21.87 7.96 -3.63
N TYR A 86 -22.99 7.86 -4.34
CA TYR A 86 -24.05 6.89 -4.10
C TYR A 86 -24.02 5.81 -5.18
N ARG A 87 -24.10 4.54 -4.77
CA ARG A 87 -24.08 3.40 -5.70
C ARG A 87 -25.49 2.85 -5.84
N ALA A 88 -25.81 2.28 -6.99
CA ALA A 88 -27.17 1.76 -7.26
C ALA A 88 -27.60 0.70 -6.22
N ARG A 89 -26.66 -0.14 -5.81
CA ARG A 89 -26.87 -1.17 -4.78
C ARG A 89 -27.15 -0.65 -3.37
N ASP A 90 -26.85 0.62 -3.09
CA ASP A 90 -27.13 1.26 -1.79
C ASP A 90 -28.51 1.97 -1.80
N GLY A 91 -29.28 1.84 -2.89
CA GLY A 91 -30.62 2.42 -3.07
C GLY A 91 -30.71 3.36 -4.27
N PHE A 92 -31.61 3.04 -5.22
CA PHE A 92 -31.79 3.81 -6.46
C PHE A 92 -32.26 5.25 -6.22
N GLU A 93 -33.03 5.50 -5.15
CA GLU A 93 -33.53 6.83 -4.81
C GLU A 93 -32.40 7.84 -4.57
N ASN A 94 -31.29 7.38 -3.99
CA ASN A 94 -30.13 8.21 -3.68
C ASN A 94 -29.26 8.50 -4.91
N LEU A 95 -29.45 7.82 -6.04
CA LEU A 95 -28.68 8.09 -7.27
C LEU A 95 -28.91 9.49 -7.81
N ARG A 96 -30.08 10.10 -7.56
CA ARG A 96 -30.36 11.49 -7.94
C ARG A 96 -29.39 12.48 -7.28
N LYS A 97 -28.89 12.15 -6.07
CA LYS A 97 -27.89 12.95 -5.35
C LYS A 97 -26.51 12.94 -6.03
N ASN A 98 -26.24 11.98 -6.93
CA ASN A 98 -24.98 11.95 -7.67
C ASN A 98 -24.84 13.12 -8.65
N LYS A 99 -25.93 13.80 -9.04
CA LYS A 99 -25.81 14.98 -9.91
C LYS A 99 -24.92 16.06 -9.26
N GLY A 100 -25.22 16.44 -8.03
CA GLY A 100 -24.39 17.40 -7.27
C GLY A 100 -23.00 16.87 -6.91
N THR A 101 -22.86 15.53 -6.80
CA THR A 101 -21.54 14.88 -6.64
C THR A 101 -20.67 15.12 -7.86
N PHE A 102 -21.21 14.86 -9.05
CA PHE A 102 -20.49 15.02 -10.31
C PHE A 102 -20.16 16.49 -10.57
N GLU A 103 -21.11 17.40 -10.34
CA GLU A 103 -20.84 18.86 -10.40
C GLU A 103 -19.65 19.25 -9.52
N ARG A 104 -19.57 18.73 -8.29
CA ARG A 104 -18.43 19.00 -7.40
C ARG A 104 -17.12 18.38 -7.91
N VAL A 105 -17.17 17.20 -8.52
CA VAL A 105 -15.98 16.59 -9.16
C VAL A 105 -15.51 17.45 -10.33
N TYR A 106 -16.41 17.90 -11.20
CA TYR A 106 -16.07 18.76 -12.34
C TYR A 106 -15.52 20.09 -11.88
N GLN A 107 -16.12 20.69 -10.85
CA GLN A 107 -15.59 21.88 -10.20
C GLN A 107 -14.14 21.66 -9.73
N LYS A 108 -13.88 20.58 -8.99
CA LYS A 108 -12.52 20.29 -8.49
C LYS A 108 -11.50 20.05 -9.61
N LEU A 109 -11.90 19.35 -10.67
CA LEU A 109 -11.05 19.17 -11.83
C LEU A 109 -10.80 20.51 -12.56
N SER A 110 -11.81 21.38 -12.68
CA SER A 110 -11.66 22.72 -13.27
C SER A 110 -10.76 23.64 -12.46
N GLU A 111 -10.74 23.47 -11.14
CA GLU A 111 -9.80 24.10 -10.20
C GLU A 111 -8.37 23.51 -10.31
N ARG A 112 -8.13 22.64 -11.30
CA ARG A 112 -6.87 21.92 -11.53
C ARG A 112 -6.45 21.10 -10.32
N GLU A 113 -7.41 20.56 -9.56
CA GLU A 113 -7.14 19.65 -8.45
C GLU A 113 -7.08 18.18 -8.89
N CYS A 114 -6.69 17.30 -7.96
CA CYS A 114 -6.59 15.87 -8.17
C CYS A 114 -7.75 15.15 -7.48
N VAL A 115 -8.47 14.28 -8.21
CA VAL A 115 -9.59 13.48 -7.70
C VAL A 115 -9.19 12.00 -7.69
N LEU A 116 -9.35 11.32 -6.56
CA LEU A 116 -9.13 9.88 -6.42
C LEU A 116 -10.46 9.14 -6.43
N ILE A 117 -10.56 8.14 -7.31
CA ILE A 117 -11.69 7.23 -7.42
C ILE A 117 -11.23 5.76 -7.38
N PHE A 118 -12.08 4.93 -6.78
CA PHE A 118 -11.95 3.48 -6.73
C PHE A 118 -13.00 2.85 -7.67
N PRO A 119 -12.68 2.61 -8.95
CA PRO A 119 -13.67 2.16 -9.93
C PRO A 119 -14.20 0.74 -9.67
N GLU A 120 -13.59 -0.06 -8.78
CA GLU A 120 -14.14 -1.35 -8.33
C GLU A 120 -15.43 -1.20 -7.48
N SER A 121 -15.77 0.03 -7.08
CA SER A 121 -16.99 0.46 -6.35
C SER A 121 -17.23 -0.16 -4.97
N THR A 122 -16.40 -1.09 -4.53
CA THR A 122 -16.57 -1.85 -3.28
C THR A 122 -15.19 -2.13 -2.66
N THR A 123 -15.12 -2.67 -1.45
CA THR A 123 -13.85 -3.04 -0.80
C THR A 123 -13.81 -4.54 -0.59
N GLN A 124 -12.74 -5.21 -1.00
CA GLN A 124 -12.59 -6.65 -0.76
C GLN A 124 -11.12 -7.01 -0.69
N LEU A 125 -10.71 -7.72 0.36
CA LEU A 125 -9.33 -8.15 0.53
C LEU A 125 -8.97 -9.30 -0.42
N VAL A 126 -8.66 -8.94 -1.66
CA VAL A 126 -8.19 -9.86 -2.72
C VAL A 126 -6.90 -9.35 -3.35
N ARG A 127 -6.17 -10.25 -4.02
CA ARG A 127 -4.88 -9.97 -4.67
C ARG A 127 -5.00 -9.88 -6.19
N PHE A 128 -6.17 -9.55 -6.73
CA PHE A 128 -6.40 -9.34 -8.17
C PHE A 128 -7.25 -8.09 -8.39
N LEU A 129 -7.12 -7.49 -9.58
CA LEU A 129 -7.97 -6.39 -10.02
C LEU A 129 -9.40 -6.91 -10.27
N ARG A 130 -10.39 -6.25 -9.66
CA ARG A 130 -11.80 -6.60 -9.84
C ARG A 130 -12.42 -5.79 -10.98
N PRO A 131 -13.58 -6.22 -11.51
CA PRO A 131 -14.25 -5.49 -12.59
C PRO A 131 -14.52 -4.02 -12.23
N LEU A 132 -14.20 -3.13 -13.17
CA LEU A 132 -14.39 -1.70 -13.03
C LEU A 132 -15.81 -1.28 -13.41
N GLN A 133 -16.37 -0.34 -12.65
CA GLN A 133 -17.65 0.31 -12.96
C GLN A 133 -17.43 1.50 -13.91
N LYS A 134 -18.45 1.80 -14.72
CA LYS A 134 -18.39 2.84 -15.76
C LYS A 134 -18.39 4.28 -15.23
N GLY A 135 -18.63 4.49 -13.94
CA GLY A 135 -18.79 5.82 -13.34
C GLY A 135 -17.59 6.75 -13.58
N ALA A 136 -16.37 6.22 -13.48
CA ALA A 136 -15.16 7.00 -13.77
C ALA A 136 -15.10 7.44 -15.24
N ALA A 137 -15.39 6.53 -16.17
CA ALA A 137 -15.42 6.82 -17.61
C ALA A 137 -16.46 7.89 -17.96
N HIS A 138 -17.68 7.79 -17.40
CA HIS A 138 -18.72 8.81 -17.59
C HIS A 138 -18.25 10.19 -17.12
N MET A 139 -17.66 10.30 -15.92
CA MET A 139 -17.16 11.57 -15.42
C MET A 139 -16.03 12.13 -16.29
N CYS A 140 -15.11 11.29 -16.77
CA CYS A 140 -14.01 11.74 -17.63
C CYS A 140 -14.52 12.28 -18.98
N ILE A 141 -15.45 11.56 -19.61
CA ILE A 141 -16.05 11.98 -20.89
C ILE A 141 -16.82 13.29 -20.72
N ALA A 142 -17.67 13.39 -19.70
CA ALA A 142 -18.42 14.61 -19.41
C ALA A 142 -17.50 15.79 -19.06
N SER A 143 -16.42 15.56 -18.32
CA SER A 143 -15.42 16.59 -18.01
C SER A 143 -14.83 17.22 -19.28
N VAL A 144 -14.54 16.41 -20.30
CA VAL A 144 -14.02 16.90 -21.59
C VAL A 144 -15.12 17.54 -22.43
N LYS A 145 -16.27 16.86 -22.59
CA LYS A 145 -17.32 17.29 -23.54
C LYS A 145 -18.20 18.44 -23.02
N GLU A 146 -18.57 18.41 -21.74
CA GLU A 146 -19.52 19.36 -21.15
C GLU A 146 -18.81 20.50 -20.41
N TYR A 147 -17.62 20.24 -19.85
CA TYR A 147 -16.87 21.21 -19.04
C TYR A 147 -15.57 21.70 -19.70
N ASN A 148 -15.32 21.29 -20.96
CA ASN A 148 -14.17 21.70 -21.77
C ASN A 148 -12.80 21.49 -21.07
N LEU A 149 -12.68 20.48 -20.21
CA LEU A 149 -11.43 20.14 -19.50
C LEU A 149 -10.49 19.33 -20.40
N THR A 150 -10.04 19.95 -21.49
CA THR A 150 -9.26 19.31 -22.57
C THR A 150 -7.88 18.81 -22.11
N GLU A 151 -7.32 19.40 -21.05
CA GLU A 151 -6.04 19.01 -20.44
C GLU A 151 -6.16 17.83 -19.47
N MET A 152 -7.38 17.30 -19.23
CA MET A 152 -7.61 16.28 -18.23
C MET A 152 -6.88 14.97 -18.56
N VAL A 153 -6.20 14.43 -17.55
CA VAL A 153 -5.61 13.10 -17.62
C VAL A 153 -6.16 12.17 -16.54
N VAL A 154 -6.14 10.88 -16.86
CA VAL A 154 -6.41 9.80 -15.93
C VAL A 154 -5.13 9.02 -15.67
N VAL A 155 -4.78 8.78 -14.41
CA VAL A 155 -3.56 8.05 -14.05
C VAL A 155 -3.92 6.78 -13.27
N PRO A 156 -3.61 5.59 -13.80
CA PRO A 156 -3.85 4.33 -13.09
C PRO A 156 -2.84 4.15 -11.95
N CYS A 157 -3.33 3.78 -10.78
CA CYS A 157 -2.54 3.58 -9.56
C CYS A 157 -2.86 2.21 -8.94
N GLY A 158 -1.87 1.34 -8.82
CA GLY A 158 -2.00 0.04 -8.17
C GLY A 158 -1.35 0.04 -6.79
N VAL A 159 -2.14 -0.17 -5.73
CA VAL A 159 -1.63 -0.43 -4.39
C VAL A 159 -1.59 -1.93 -4.13
N ASN A 160 -0.37 -2.44 -3.93
CA ASN A 160 -0.08 -3.87 -3.86
C ASN A 160 0.53 -4.19 -2.48
N PHE A 161 -0.21 -4.95 -1.67
CA PHE A 161 0.24 -5.39 -0.34
C PHE A 161 0.76 -6.82 -0.41
N THR A 162 1.93 -7.09 0.17
CA THR A 162 2.37 -8.47 0.43
C THR A 162 1.47 -9.12 1.49
N ASN A 163 1.12 -8.38 2.54
CA ASN A 163 0.12 -8.83 3.51
C ASN A 163 -0.47 -7.62 4.23
N LEU A 164 -1.71 -7.27 3.91
CA LEU A 164 -2.36 -6.10 4.51
C LEU A 164 -2.54 -6.24 6.03
N LEU A 165 -2.77 -7.45 6.55
CA LEU A 165 -3.17 -7.69 7.95
C LEU A 165 -1.97 -7.82 8.91
N LYS A 166 -0.79 -8.13 8.38
CA LYS A 166 0.46 -8.34 9.14
C LYS A 166 1.27 -7.04 9.18
N ALA A 167 1.49 -6.51 10.38
CA ALA A 167 2.45 -5.42 10.58
C ALA A 167 3.87 -5.90 10.23
N GLY A 168 4.68 -5.03 9.64
CA GLY A 168 6.00 -5.37 9.09
C GLY A 168 5.94 -5.96 7.67
N SER A 169 4.77 -5.97 7.03
CA SER A 169 4.66 -6.30 5.61
C SER A 169 5.14 -5.16 4.72
N ASP A 170 5.30 -5.45 3.44
CA ASP A 170 5.64 -4.48 2.42
C ASP A 170 4.40 -4.05 1.64
N VAL A 171 4.43 -2.81 1.16
CA VAL A 171 3.47 -2.25 0.22
C VAL A 171 4.20 -1.53 -0.90
N SER A 172 3.73 -1.72 -2.14
CA SER A 172 4.18 -0.93 -3.29
C SER A 172 3.01 -0.19 -3.95
N ILE A 173 3.22 1.10 -4.19
CA ILE A 173 2.34 1.96 -4.98
C ILE A 173 2.97 2.07 -6.38
N ASN A 174 2.29 1.50 -7.37
CA ASN A 174 2.74 1.49 -8.75
C ASN A 174 1.85 2.48 -9.54
N ILE A 175 2.45 3.46 -10.19
CA ILE A 175 1.72 4.50 -10.92
C ILE A 175 2.05 4.36 -12.41
N GLY A 176 1.02 4.12 -13.22
CA GLY A 176 1.15 3.90 -14.65
C GLY A 176 1.11 5.22 -15.43
N LYS A 177 1.22 5.12 -16.76
CA LYS A 177 1.25 6.29 -17.64
C LYS A 177 -0.07 7.06 -17.61
N ALA A 178 0.02 8.38 -17.69
CA ALA A 178 -1.14 9.24 -17.80
C ALA A 178 -1.87 9.04 -19.15
N ILE A 179 -3.18 8.86 -19.08
CA ILE A 179 -4.08 8.72 -20.23
C ILE A 179 -4.72 10.08 -20.47
N LYS A 180 -4.41 10.71 -21.60
CA LYS A 180 -5.04 11.97 -22.00
C LYS A 180 -6.42 11.70 -22.59
N ILE A 181 -7.47 12.15 -21.90
CA ILE A 181 -8.83 11.71 -22.20
C ILE A 181 -9.33 12.30 -23.52
N LYS A 182 -9.01 13.56 -23.83
CA LYS A 182 -9.39 14.17 -25.11
C LYS A 182 -8.79 13.42 -26.30
N GLU A 183 -7.48 13.22 -26.30
CA GLU A 183 -6.76 12.51 -27.36
C GLU A 183 -7.29 11.08 -27.54
N TRP A 184 -7.61 10.40 -26.43
CA TRP A 184 -8.21 9.08 -26.47
C TRP A 184 -9.61 9.09 -27.10
N ILE A 185 -10.48 10.04 -26.74
CA ILE A 185 -11.84 10.15 -27.32
C ILE A 185 -11.76 10.42 -28.82
N GLU A 186 -10.90 11.33 -29.26
CA GLU A 186 -10.71 11.68 -30.67
C GLU A 186 -10.21 10.47 -31.47
N ALA A 187 -9.26 9.70 -30.92
CA ALA A 187 -8.73 8.51 -31.57
C ALA A 187 -9.74 7.34 -31.67
N GLN A 188 -10.65 7.22 -30.70
CA GLN A 188 -11.60 6.12 -30.62
C GLN A 188 -12.91 6.38 -31.40
N GLY A 189 -13.21 7.64 -31.71
CA GLY A 189 -14.46 8.07 -32.35
C GLY A 189 -15.64 8.13 -31.38
N GLU A 190 -16.70 8.84 -31.76
CA GLU A 190 -17.91 8.94 -30.95
C GLU A 190 -18.77 7.67 -31.02
N GLY A 191 -19.49 7.39 -29.93
CA GLY A 191 -20.37 6.23 -29.83
C GLY A 191 -21.09 6.16 -28.49
N THR A 192 -22.25 5.51 -28.46
CA THR A 192 -23.01 5.29 -27.21
C THR A 192 -22.29 4.32 -26.26
N ASP A 193 -21.41 3.48 -26.79
CA ASP A 193 -20.58 2.52 -26.07
C ASP A 193 -19.25 3.10 -25.54
N LEU A 194 -18.96 4.38 -25.85
CA LEU A 194 -17.71 5.06 -25.48
C LEU A 194 -17.35 4.92 -23.99
N PRO A 195 -18.27 5.08 -23.01
CA PRO A 195 -17.95 4.84 -21.60
C PRO A 195 -17.53 3.40 -21.30
N SER A 196 -18.09 2.42 -22.01
CA SER A 196 -17.74 1.00 -21.85
C SER A 196 -16.35 0.73 -22.40
N ARG A 197 -16.04 1.23 -23.60
CA ARG A 197 -14.70 1.13 -24.21
C ARG A 197 -13.63 1.81 -23.36
N LEU A 198 -13.94 2.98 -22.79
CA LEU A 198 -13.01 3.69 -21.89
C LEU A 198 -12.82 2.93 -20.57
N THR A 199 -13.87 2.32 -20.04
CA THR A 199 -13.77 1.47 -18.84
C THR A 199 -12.89 0.25 -19.09
N GLU A 200 -13.01 -0.38 -20.26
CA GLU A 200 -12.14 -1.50 -20.66
C GLU A 200 -10.68 -1.04 -20.79
N HIS A 201 -10.44 0.12 -21.41
CA HIS A 201 -9.11 0.71 -21.50
C HIS A 201 -8.51 1.03 -20.12
N PHE A 202 -9.33 1.55 -19.19
CA PHE A 202 -8.93 1.73 -17.80
C PHE A 202 -8.61 0.41 -17.10
N SER A 203 -9.37 -0.66 -17.37
CA SER A 203 -9.10 -1.99 -16.83
C SER A 203 -7.73 -2.50 -17.27
N GLN A 204 -7.42 -2.39 -18.57
CA GLN A 204 -6.12 -2.75 -19.13
C GLN A 204 -4.98 -1.94 -18.52
N ALA A 205 -5.15 -0.62 -18.39
CA ALA A 205 -4.15 0.26 -17.79
C ALA A 205 -3.93 -0.02 -16.29
N MET A 206 -4.99 -0.39 -15.56
CA MET A 206 -4.95 -0.78 -14.15
C MET A 206 -4.27 -2.14 -13.95
N ASP A 207 -4.48 -3.10 -14.86
CA ASP A 207 -3.81 -4.40 -14.81
C ASP A 207 -2.28 -4.28 -14.94
N GLU A 208 -1.79 -3.20 -15.56
CA GLU A 208 -0.35 -2.94 -15.63
C GLU A 208 0.29 -2.60 -14.29
N VAL A 209 -0.49 -2.04 -13.37
CA VAL A 209 -0.01 -1.51 -12.09
C VAL A 209 -0.46 -2.36 -10.90
N VAL A 210 -1.50 -3.17 -11.06
CA VAL A 210 -2.00 -4.12 -10.06
C VAL A 210 -1.43 -5.50 -10.33
N PHE A 211 -0.63 -6.01 -9.40
CA PHE A 211 0.01 -7.32 -9.52
C PHE A 211 -0.98 -8.41 -9.11
N SER A 212 -1.83 -8.78 -10.08
CA SER A 212 -2.91 -9.73 -9.91
C SER A 212 -2.40 -11.16 -9.68
N ILE A 213 -2.97 -11.85 -8.70
CA ILE A 213 -2.77 -13.27 -8.42
C ILE A 213 -4.10 -13.99 -8.69
N PRO A 214 -4.14 -14.96 -9.62
CA PRO A 214 -5.32 -15.77 -9.90
C PRO A 214 -5.90 -16.43 -8.64
N THR A 215 -7.22 -16.58 -8.59
CA THR A 215 -7.95 -17.05 -7.40
C THR A 215 -7.66 -18.49 -7.00
N HIS A 216 -7.25 -19.34 -7.95
CA HIS A 216 -6.87 -20.73 -7.68
C HIS A 216 -5.45 -20.87 -7.11
N LEU A 217 -4.65 -19.81 -7.15
CA LEU A 217 -3.30 -19.79 -6.59
C LEU A 217 -3.29 -19.21 -5.18
N SER A 218 -2.43 -19.76 -4.32
CA SER A 218 -2.22 -19.26 -2.96
C SER A 218 -1.47 -17.93 -2.99
N PRO A 219 -2.05 -16.81 -2.51
CA PRO A 219 -1.36 -15.54 -2.55
C PRO A 219 -0.12 -15.49 -1.66
N SER A 220 -0.16 -16.16 -0.49
CA SER A 220 0.98 -16.20 0.42
C SER A 220 2.21 -16.86 -0.20
N PHE A 221 2.00 -17.89 -1.02
CA PHE A 221 3.08 -18.59 -1.71
C PHE A 221 3.64 -17.75 -2.88
N CYS A 222 2.76 -17.14 -3.68
CA CYS A 222 3.18 -16.24 -4.76
C CYS A 222 3.96 -15.03 -4.21
N ASP A 223 3.54 -14.49 -3.06
CA ASP A 223 4.24 -13.40 -2.37
C ASP A 223 5.62 -13.82 -1.85
N GLN A 224 5.75 -15.05 -1.34
CA GLN A 224 7.03 -15.63 -0.94
C GLN A 224 7.98 -15.83 -2.11
N LEU A 225 7.50 -16.38 -3.23
CA LEU A 225 8.28 -16.50 -4.46
C LEU A 225 8.69 -15.13 -5.01
N SER A 226 7.76 -14.17 -5.01
CA SER A 226 8.02 -12.79 -5.43
C SER A 226 9.09 -12.14 -4.57
N TYR A 227 9.09 -12.37 -3.26
CA TYR A 227 10.13 -11.85 -2.37
C TYR A 227 11.53 -12.38 -2.73
N VAL A 228 11.65 -13.65 -3.16
CA VAL A 228 12.95 -14.25 -3.51
C VAL A 228 13.41 -13.84 -4.92
N ALA A 229 12.47 -13.75 -5.85
CA ALA A 229 12.73 -13.53 -7.27
C ALA A 229 12.85 -12.05 -7.63
N ILE A 230 12.05 -11.18 -7.00
CA ILE A 230 11.92 -9.76 -7.36
C ILE A 230 12.81 -8.92 -6.45
N HIS A 231 13.83 -8.31 -7.03
CA HIS A 231 14.58 -7.29 -6.30
C HIS A 231 13.69 -6.05 -6.11
N PRO A 232 13.58 -5.53 -4.88
CA PRO A 232 12.69 -4.43 -4.56
C PRO A 232 13.14 -3.07 -5.09
N ASP A 233 14.32 -2.96 -5.70
CA ASP A 233 14.83 -1.70 -6.27
C ASP A 233 14.79 -1.71 -7.81
N GLN A 234 14.08 -2.66 -8.42
CA GLN A 234 13.93 -2.74 -9.87
C GLN A 234 12.81 -1.84 -10.41
N PRO A 235 12.94 -1.33 -11.65
CA PRO A 235 11.88 -0.59 -12.35
C PRO A 235 10.57 -1.37 -12.41
N LEU A 236 9.45 -0.64 -12.49
CA LEU A 236 8.10 -1.20 -12.45
C LEU A 236 7.87 -2.27 -13.52
N GLU A 237 8.35 -2.02 -14.74
CA GLU A 237 8.23 -2.91 -15.90
C GLU A 237 8.90 -4.27 -15.64
N LYS A 238 10.12 -4.25 -15.08
CA LYS A 238 10.84 -5.49 -14.73
C LYS A 238 10.15 -6.25 -13.61
N ARG A 239 9.60 -5.55 -12.62
CA ARG A 239 8.84 -6.17 -11.52
C ARG A 239 7.55 -6.81 -12.04
N ARG A 240 6.83 -6.13 -12.94
CA ARG A 240 5.62 -6.65 -13.60
C ARG A 240 5.95 -7.90 -14.40
N GLU A 241 7.01 -7.85 -15.20
CA GLU A 241 7.47 -8.99 -15.99
C GLU A 241 7.80 -10.19 -15.10
N GLN A 242 8.52 -9.98 -14.00
CA GLN A 242 8.83 -11.04 -13.04
C GLN A 242 7.60 -11.59 -12.33
N HIS A 243 6.68 -10.71 -11.91
CA HIS A 243 5.40 -11.12 -11.34
C HIS A 243 4.64 -12.03 -12.30
N ARG A 244 4.49 -11.62 -13.57
CA ARG A 244 3.83 -12.42 -14.60
C ARG A 244 4.50 -13.79 -14.76
N ARG A 245 5.84 -13.82 -14.84
CA ARG A 245 6.61 -15.08 -14.92
C ARG A 245 6.35 -16.03 -13.75
N ILE A 246 6.25 -15.48 -12.53
CA ILE A 246 5.95 -16.30 -11.34
C ILE A 246 4.55 -16.90 -11.46
N ILE A 247 3.56 -16.10 -11.87
CA ILE A 247 2.19 -16.59 -12.07
C ILE A 247 2.13 -17.65 -13.16
N ASP A 248 2.79 -17.45 -14.29
CA ASP A 248 2.84 -18.41 -15.40
C ASP A 248 3.47 -19.73 -14.94
N ALA A 249 4.63 -19.66 -14.27
CA ALA A 249 5.30 -20.85 -13.75
C ALA A 249 4.45 -21.58 -12.69
N MET A 250 3.72 -20.84 -11.85
CA MET A 250 2.78 -21.40 -10.87
C MET A 250 1.58 -22.09 -11.53
N ASN A 251 1.11 -21.61 -12.68
CA ASN A 251 0.04 -22.24 -13.42
C ASN A 251 0.49 -23.55 -14.09
N GLU A 252 1.73 -23.62 -14.57
CA GLU A 252 2.25 -24.79 -15.28
C GLU A 252 2.82 -25.87 -14.36
N LYS A 253 3.56 -25.48 -13.31
CA LYS A 253 4.46 -26.36 -12.54
C LYS A 253 4.37 -26.12 -11.04
N ARG A 254 3.15 -25.91 -10.54
CA ARG A 254 2.86 -25.64 -9.13
C ARG A 254 3.58 -26.57 -8.16
N ASP A 255 3.42 -27.89 -8.32
CA ASP A 255 3.92 -28.88 -7.36
C ASP A 255 5.46 -28.90 -7.31
N GLU A 256 6.12 -28.73 -8.46
CA GLU A 256 7.57 -28.67 -8.58
C GLU A 256 8.13 -27.41 -7.88
N LEU A 257 7.45 -26.28 -8.06
CA LEU A 257 7.80 -25.03 -7.39
C LEU A 257 7.54 -25.09 -5.88
N GLU A 258 6.41 -25.67 -5.44
CA GLU A 258 6.10 -25.87 -4.02
C GLU A 258 7.13 -26.79 -3.34
N ALA A 259 7.56 -27.87 -4.01
CA ALA A 259 8.61 -28.76 -3.51
C ALA A 259 9.99 -28.07 -3.45
N ALA A 260 10.39 -27.39 -4.52
CA ALA A 260 11.66 -26.64 -4.57
C ALA A 260 11.69 -25.52 -3.52
N PHE A 261 10.59 -24.78 -3.39
CA PHE A 261 10.47 -23.73 -2.38
C PHE A 261 10.45 -24.31 -0.97
N SER A 262 9.80 -25.45 -0.71
CA SER A 262 9.82 -26.09 0.61
C SER A 262 11.22 -26.55 1.02
N SER A 263 12.00 -27.08 0.06
CA SER A 263 13.41 -27.43 0.27
C SER A 263 14.27 -26.19 0.60
N TYR A 264 13.99 -25.05 -0.06
CA TYR A 264 14.59 -23.76 0.26
C TYR A 264 14.12 -23.21 1.63
N ALA A 265 12.83 -23.27 1.92
CA ALA A 265 12.20 -22.62 3.07
C ALA A 265 12.42 -23.34 4.41
N MET A 266 12.58 -24.66 4.41
CA MET A 266 12.83 -25.46 5.63
C MET A 266 14.06 -24.96 6.43
N PRO A 267 15.24 -24.73 5.81
CA PRO A 267 16.38 -24.06 6.47
C PRO A 267 16.13 -22.59 6.84
N HIS A 268 15.27 -21.87 6.10
CA HIS A 268 15.09 -20.41 6.20
C HIS A 268 13.93 -19.94 7.08
N SER A 269 12.99 -20.81 7.45
CA SER A 269 11.86 -20.45 8.33
C SER A 269 12.30 -19.92 9.70
N LYS A 270 13.52 -20.28 10.14
CA LYS A 270 14.16 -19.78 11.36
C LYS A 270 15.01 -18.52 11.14
N VAL A 271 15.25 -18.12 9.90
CA VAL A 271 16.23 -17.11 9.52
C VAL A 271 15.69 -16.23 8.39
N GLU A 272 15.06 -15.11 8.74
CA GLU A 272 14.73 -14.04 7.77
C GLU A 272 16.04 -13.39 7.27
N LEU A 273 16.69 -14.01 6.28
CA LEU A 273 17.90 -13.49 5.64
C LEU A 273 17.53 -12.37 4.67
N ASN A 274 18.37 -11.33 4.66
CA ASN A 274 18.31 -10.25 3.69
C ASN A 274 19.64 -10.15 2.93
N GLU A 275 19.51 -9.89 1.64
CA GLU A 275 20.58 -10.00 0.65
C GLU A 275 21.62 -8.89 0.75
N VAL A 276 21.24 -7.74 1.33
CA VAL A 276 22.12 -6.58 1.52
C VAL A 276 23.31 -6.90 2.44
N ILE A 277 23.22 -7.94 3.27
CA ILE A 277 24.23 -8.30 4.27
C ILE A 277 25.23 -9.30 3.73
N VAL A 278 24.74 -10.18 2.84
CA VAL A 278 25.53 -11.24 2.21
C VAL A 278 26.68 -10.65 1.39
N THR A 279 26.51 -9.43 0.87
CA THR A 279 27.49 -8.71 0.06
C THR A 279 28.42 -7.80 0.86
N GLN A 280 28.26 -7.67 2.19
CA GLN A 280 29.02 -6.75 3.03
C GLN A 280 30.17 -7.45 3.76
N SER A 281 31.26 -6.71 4.00
CA SER A 281 32.42 -7.20 4.77
C SER A 281 32.04 -7.55 6.21
N ILE A 282 32.80 -8.47 6.81
CA ILE A 282 32.55 -8.96 8.18
C ILE A 282 32.52 -7.82 9.21
N SER A 283 33.39 -6.81 9.06
CA SER A 283 33.46 -5.64 9.94
C SER A 283 32.19 -4.79 9.88
N LYS A 284 31.66 -4.54 8.68
CA LYS A 284 30.38 -3.83 8.50
C LYS A 284 29.22 -4.61 9.09
N ARG A 285 29.22 -5.95 8.98
CA ARG A 285 28.19 -6.81 9.58
C ARG A 285 28.19 -6.73 11.11
N LEU A 286 29.37 -6.80 11.73
CA LEU A 286 29.52 -6.67 13.18
C LEU A 286 29.09 -5.28 13.67
N LEU A 287 29.51 -4.22 12.98
CA LEU A 287 29.09 -2.85 13.31
C LEU A 287 27.56 -2.72 13.28
N ILE A 288 26.93 -3.18 12.19
CA ILE A 288 25.46 -3.16 12.07
C ILE A 288 24.81 -3.95 13.22
N PHE A 289 25.34 -5.13 13.55
CA PHE A 289 24.82 -5.95 14.64
C PHE A 289 24.87 -5.25 15.99
N PHE A 290 26.01 -4.68 16.37
CA PHE A 290 26.14 -3.98 17.65
C PHE A 290 25.30 -2.72 17.70
N THR A 291 25.19 -1.98 16.59
CA THR A 291 24.26 -0.84 16.50
C THR A 291 22.82 -1.29 16.70
N LEU A 292 22.38 -2.39 16.06
CA LEU A 292 21.05 -2.95 16.25
C LEU A 292 20.81 -3.38 17.69
N LEU A 293 21.77 -4.09 18.30
CA LEU A 293 21.66 -4.57 19.68
C LEU A 293 21.49 -3.41 20.65
N PHE A 294 22.32 -2.37 20.52
CA PHE A 294 22.23 -1.16 21.34
C PHE A 294 20.88 -0.44 21.17
N CYS A 295 20.44 -0.23 19.93
CA CYS A 295 19.15 0.40 19.66
C CYS A 295 17.96 -0.44 20.17
N MET A 296 18.07 -1.77 20.14
CA MET A 296 17.06 -2.67 20.70
C MET A 296 17.02 -2.61 22.23
N MET A 297 18.18 -2.56 22.90
CA MET A 297 18.24 -2.41 24.36
C MET A 297 17.63 -1.08 24.79
N ALA A 298 18.06 0.03 24.18
CA ALA A 298 17.53 1.36 24.46
C ALA A 298 16.03 1.49 24.13
N GLY A 299 15.59 0.81 23.06
CA GLY A 299 14.21 0.82 22.61
C GLY A 299 13.27 -0.16 23.34
N SER A 300 13.80 -1.15 24.06
CA SER A 300 13.00 -2.22 24.68
C SER A 300 12.04 -1.70 25.75
N LEU A 301 12.49 -0.76 26.60
CA LEU A 301 11.66 -0.12 27.61
C LEU A 301 10.48 0.63 26.95
N ALA A 302 10.78 1.36 25.88
CA ALA A 302 9.76 2.06 25.11
C ALA A 302 8.80 1.07 24.42
N ALA A 303 9.30 -0.06 23.92
CA ALA A 303 8.47 -1.11 23.32
C ALA A 303 7.51 -1.75 24.32
N VAL A 304 7.97 -2.02 25.55
CA VAL A 304 7.10 -2.50 26.64
C VAL A 304 6.04 -1.44 26.97
N PHE A 305 6.45 -0.19 27.12
CA PHE A 305 5.53 0.92 27.41
C PHE A 305 4.42 1.07 26.35
N TYR A 306 4.77 1.07 25.06
CA TYR A 306 3.80 1.20 23.97
C TYR A 306 3.11 -0.13 23.59
N SER A 307 3.53 -1.27 24.14
CA SER A 307 2.87 -2.56 23.89
C SER A 307 1.42 -2.57 24.36
N ILE A 308 1.11 -1.85 25.45
CA ILE A 308 -0.24 -1.76 26.03
C ILE A 308 -1.24 -1.12 25.04
N PRO A 309 -1.06 0.13 24.59
CA PRO A 309 -1.99 0.75 23.64
C PRO A 309 -2.02 0.01 22.27
N LEU A 310 -0.91 -0.60 21.86
CA LEU A 310 -0.85 -1.38 20.62
C LEU A 310 -1.58 -2.73 20.71
N TYR A 311 -1.50 -3.40 21.85
CA TYR A 311 -2.24 -4.63 22.11
C TYR A 311 -3.74 -4.34 22.15
N LEU A 312 -4.15 -3.29 22.87
CA LEU A 312 -5.54 -2.89 22.98
C LEU A 312 -6.15 -2.55 21.60
N SER A 313 -5.46 -1.73 20.81
CA SER A 313 -5.91 -1.39 19.45
C SER A 313 -6.01 -2.61 18.54
N ARG A 314 -5.08 -3.58 18.64
CA ARG A 314 -5.14 -4.84 17.89
C ARG A 314 -6.33 -5.70 18.32
N SER A 315 -6.55 -5.84 19.63
CA SER A 315 -7.63 -6.64 20.20
C SER A 315 -9.00 -6.13 19.73
N ILE A 316 -9.26 -4.83 19.90
CA ILE A 316 -10.51 -4.19 19.47
C ILE A 316 -10.71 -4.38 17.96
N ALA A 317 -9.71 -4.03 17.14
CA ALA A 317 -9.84 -4.15 15.69
C ALA A 317 -10.11 -5.59 15.22
N PHE A 318 -9.56 -6.60 15.90
CA PHE A 318 -9.74 -8.00 15.52
C PHE A 318 -11.17 -8.49 15.74
N HIS A 319 -11.83 -8.03 16.81
CA HIS A 319 -13.18 -8.48 17.21
C HIS A 319 -14.32 -7.64 16.64
N THR A 320 -14.07 -6.38 16.25
CA THR A 320 -15.14 -5.46 15.88
C THR A 320 -15.48 -5.45 14.38
N VAL A 321 -14.57 -5.86 13.49
CA VAL A 321 -14.74 -5.63 12.04
C VAL A 321 -14.28 -6.75 11.11
N LYS A 322 -14.79 -6.72 9.87
CA LYS A 322 -14.35 -7.57 8.74
C LYS A 322 -12.89 -7.32 8.37
N ASN A 323 -12.26 -8.29 7.70
CA ASN A 323 -10.83 -8.28 7.40
C ASN A 323 -10.37 -7.03 6.62
N GLU A 324 -11.09 -6.59 5.59
CA GLU A 324 -10.78 -5.36 4.84
C GLU A 324 -10.74 -4.06 5.68
N PHE A 325 -11.29 -4.06 6.91
CA PHE A 325 -11.28 -2.93 7.83
C PHE A 325 -10.31 -3.08 9.01
N LYS A 326 -9.76 -4.28 9.25
CA LYS A 326 -8.94 -4.56 10.45
C LYS A 326 -7.70 -3.69 10.53
N THR A 327 -6.92 -3.62 9.45
CA THR A 327 -5.68 -2.83 9.41
C THR A 327 -5.93 -1.33 9.59
N PRO A 328 -6.82 -0.68 8.81
CA PRO A 328 -7.02 0.75 8.99
C PRO A 328 -7.58 1.11 10.37
N ILE A 329 -8.52 0.32 10.91
CA ILE A 329 -9.04 0.55 12.27
C ILE A 329 -7.94 0.34 13.31
N ARG A 330 -7.13 -0.71 13.17
CA ARG A 330 -5.98 -0.92 14.06
C ARG A 330 -5.02 0.27 14.04
N ILE A 331 -4.71 0.83 12.87
CA ILE A 331 -3.80 1.98 12.74
C ILE A 331 -4.41 3.22 13.39
N VAL A 332 -5.67 3.54 13.08
CA VAL A 332 -6.35 4.72 13.65
C VAL A 332 -6.50 4.59 15.17
N LEU A 333 -6.96 3.44 15.67
CA LEU A 333 -7.05 3.17 17.10
C LEU A 333 -5.67 3.20 17.77
N ALA A 334 -4.62 2.69 17.14
CA ALA A 334 -3.28 2.76 17.68
C ALA A 334 -2.82 4.21 17.85
N ILE A 335 -3.08 5.09 16.87
CA ILE A 335 -2.76 6.52 16.97
C ILE A 335 -3.52 7.14 18.15
N LEU A 336 -4.85 6.96 18.21
CA LEU A 336 -5.68 7.53 19.27
C LEU A 336 -5.27 7.03 20.67
N MET A 337 -5.05 5.73 20.80
CA MET A 337 -4.66 5.10 22.07
C MET A 337 -3.26 5.55 22.50
N ILE A 338 -2.30 5.68 21.57
CA ILE A 338 -0.96 6.18 21.89
C ILE A 338 -1.01 7.65 22.33
N LEU A 339 -1.80 8.49 21.65
CA LEU A 339 -1.96 9.89 22.03
C LEU A 339 -2.58 10.02 23.43
N LEU A 340 -3.66 9.29 23.70
CA LEU A 340 -4.31 9.26 25.01
C LEU A 340 -3.36 8.73 26.10
N PHE A 341 -2.65 7.64 25.81
CA PHE A 341 -1.72 7.01 26.75
C PHE A 341 -0.55 7.94 27.08
N ASN A 342 0.02 8.61 26.08
CA ASN A 342 1.06 9.62 26.30
C ASN A 342 0.52 10.82 27.08
N MET A 343 -0.72 11.27 26.82
CA MET A 343 -1.33 12.37 27.57
C MET A 343 -1.48 12.04 29.06
N ILE A 344 -1.98 10.85 29.38
CA ILE A 344 -2.13 10.38 30.77
C ILE A 344 -0.75 10.25 31.44
N ALA A 345 0.21 9.60 30.76
CA ALA A 345 1.57 9.47 31.28
C ALA A 345 2.24 10.83 31.50
N TRP A 346 1.99 11.79 30.62
CA TRP A 346 2.53 13.14 30.71
C TRP A 346 1.98 13.87 31.94
N ILE A 347 0.67 13.81 32.19
CA ILE A 347 0.03 14.41 33.38
C ILE A 347 0.63 13.81 34.66
N VAL A 348 0.75 12.47 34.73
CA VAL A 348 1.32 11.79 35.90
C VAL A 348 2.77 12.18 36.16
N LEU A 349 3.58 12.26 35.10
CA LEU A 349 4.99 12.68 35.21
C LEU A 349 5.10 14.16 35.57
N TRP A 350 4.28 15.01 34.97
CA TRP A 350 4.31 16.46 35.20
C TRP A 350 4.09 16.79 36.68
N ILE A 351 3.12 16.14 37.34
CA ILE A 351 2.85 16.33 38.77
C ILE A 351 4.10 16.06 39.63
N LYS A 352 4.98 15.14 39.21
CA LYS A 352 6.15 14.73 39.99
C LYS A 352 7.45 15.46 39.62
N SER A 353 7.65 15.74 38.33
CA SER A 353 8.95 16.19 37.80
C SER A 353 8.91 17.56 37.12
N GLY A 354 7.75 18.20 37.02
CA GLY A 354 7.60 19.44 36.27
C GLY A 354 7.49 19.23 34.75
N PHE A 355 7.01 20.28 34.07
CA PHE A 355 6.58 20.26 32.67
C PHE A 355 7.70 19.89 31.68
N ILE A 356 8.88 20.47 31.88
CA ILE A 356 10.01 20.32 30.94
C ILE A 356 10.53 18.88 30.98
N ILE A 357 10.74 18.35 32.20
CA ILE A 357 11.29 17.01 32.40
C ILE A 357 10.32 15.95 31.87
N SER A 358 9.01 16.06 32.16
CA SER A 358 8.01 15.10 31.66
C SER A 358 7.94 15.08 30.13
N THR A 359 8.04 16.25 29.50
CA THR A 359 8.03 16.39 28.03
C THR A 359 9.27 15.78 27.39
N LEU A 360 10.45 16.00 27.96
CA LEU A 360 11.71 15.40 27.49
C LEU A 360 11.69 13.87 27.61
N ILE A 361 11.19 13.34 28.74
CA ILE A 361 11.08 11.89 28.96
C ILE A 361 10.20 11.24 27.89
N LEU A 362 8.99 11.76 27.66
CA LEU A 362 8.07 11.14 26.69
C LEU A 362 8.52 11.33 25.24
N THR A 363 9.16 12.46 24.92
CA THR A 363 9.75 12.66 23.60
C THR A 363 10.88 11.68 23.36
N GLY A 364 11.77 11.49 24.35
CA GLY A 364 12.83 10.49 24.31
C GLY A 364 12.28 9.07 24.17
N LEU A 365 11.23 8.73 24.93
CA LEU A 365 10.59 7.42 24.87
C LEU A 365 9.97 7.15 23.49
N TRP A 366 9.30 8.15 22.90
CA TRP A 366 8.74 8.06 21.55
C TRP A 366 9.82 7.88 20.48
N LEU A 367 10.91 8.64 20.55
CA LEU A 367 12.04 8.54 19.62
C LEU A 367 12.73 7.16 19.74
N SER A 368 12.94 6.68 20.96
CA SER A 368 13.48 5.33 21.21
C SER A 368 12.56 4.24 20.69
N PHE A 369 11.23 4.40 20.84
CA PHE A 369 10.26 3.47 20.26
C PHE A 369 10.25 3.48 18.73
N ARG A 370 10.38 4.67 18.12
CA ARG A 370 10.51 4.82 16.67
C ARG A 370 11.74 4.12 16.13
N LEU A 371 12.88 4.32 16.79
CA LEU A 371 14.13 3.63 16.47
C LEU A 371 13.97 2.12 16.64
N TYR A 372 13.35 1.68 17.75
CA TYR A 372 13.03 0.27 17.98
C TYR A 372 12.22 -0.32 16.84
N LEU A 373 11.11 0.31 16.43
CA LEU A 373 10.28 -0.20 15.33
C LEU A 373 11.03 -0.24 14.00
N PHE A 374 11.78 0.84 13.69
CA PHE A 374 12.61 0.90 12.48
C PHE A 374 13.59 -0.28 12.42
N PHE A 375 14.27 -0.56 13.53
CA PHE A 375 15.21 -1.68 13.61
C PHE A 375 14.54 -3.03 13.79
N TYR A 376 13.37 -3.14 14.44
CA TYR A 376 12.62 -4.38 14.58
C TYR A 376 12.14 -4.88 13.21
N PHE A 377 11.54 -3.99 12.40
CA PHE A 377 11.17 -4.35 11.02
C PHE A 377 12.39 -4.52 10.12
N ARG A 378 13.50 -3.80 10.37
CA ARG A 378 14.78 -4.06 9.67
C ARG A 378 15.58 -5.24 10.23
N ARG A 379 15.20 -5.84 11.35
CA ARG A 379 15.82 -7.07 11.89
C ARG A 379 15.25 -8.30 11.21
N GLN A 380 14.01 -8.24 10.72
CA GLN A 380 13.54 -9.16 9.67
C GLN A 380 14.37 -9.05 8.38
N LEU A 381 15.13 -7.97 8.26
CA LEU A 381 16.08 -7.74 7.20
C LEU A 381 17.53 -7.98 7.64
N LEU A 382 17.81 -8.57 8.82
CA LEU A 382 19.14 -8.83 9.39
C LEU A 382 19.03 -9.92 10.48
N SER A 383 19.00 -11.19 10.07
CA SER A 383 19.00 -12.28 11.04
C SER A 383 20.34 -12.32 11.82
N PRO A 384 20.32 -12.51 13.15
CA PRO A 384 21.52 -12.81 13.93
C PRO A 384 22.24 -14.06 13.45
N ALA A 385 21.51 -15.01 12.85
CA ALA A 385 22.07 -16.24 12.34
C ALA A 385 23.08 -16.01 11.20
N LEU A 386 22.95 -14.93 10.42
CA LEU A 386 23.86 -14.59 9.31
C LEU A 386 25.28 -14.22 9.75
N ILE A 387 25.43 -13.77 10.99
CA ILE A 387 26.74 -13.44 11.58
C ILE A 387 27.42 -14.72 12.11
N LEU A 388 26.61 -15.72 12.47
CA LEU A 388 27.06 -17.00 13.03
C LEU A 388 27.24 -18.10 11.98
N THR A 389 26.52 -18.03 10.85
CA THR A 389 26.75 -18.89 9.69
C THR A 389 27.99 -18.38 8.97
N GLY A 390 29.11 -19.09 9.09
CA GLY A 390 30.35 -18.78 8.36
C GLY A 390 30.16 -18.71 6.83
N SER A 391 31.24 -18.41 6.10
CA SER A 391 31.24 -18.22 4.63
C SER A 391 30.57 -19.38 3.86
N SER A 392 30.75 -20.62 4.31
CA SER A 392 30.17 -21.83 3.70
C SER A 392 28.64 -21.87 3.76
N GLY A 393 28.05 -21.41 4.88
CA GLY A 393 26.60 -21.31 5.00
C GLY A 393 26.02 -20.27 4.06
N ILE A 394 26.73 -19.14 3.86
CA ILE A 394 26.30 -18.09 2.94
C ILE A 394 26.35 -18.58 1.49
N GLU A 395 27.42 -19.26 1.09
CA GLU A 395 27.61 -19.79 -0.27
C GLU A 395 26.55 -20.85 -0.62
N TYR A 396 26.23 -21.75 0.31
CA TYR A 396 25.14 -22.71 0.15
C TYR A 396 23.80 -22.02 -0.14
N LEU A 397 23.49 -20.94 0.60
CA LEU A 397 22.24 -20.20 0.42
C LEU A 397 22.20 -19.42 -0.90
N GLN A 398 23.33 -18.85 -1.33
CA GLN A 398 23.46 -18.22 -2.65
C GLN A 398 23.19 -19.24 -3.76
N ASN A 399 23.73 -20.45 -3.64
CA ASN A 399 23.55 -21.53 -4.62
C ASN A 399 22.09 -22.02 -4.66
N GLN A 400 21.44 -22.19 -3.50
CA GLN A 400 20.02 -22.57 -3.44
C GLN A 400 19.11 -21.50 -4.05
N ARG A 401 19.39 -20.21 -3.79
CA ARG A 401 18.66 -19.12 -4.44
C ARG A 401 18.90 -19.08 -5.94
N LEU A 402 20.14 -19.28 -6.38
CA LEU A 402 20.47 -19.33 -7.80
C LEU A 402 19.76 -20.51 -8.49
N SER A 403 19.67 -21.66 -7.82
CA SER A 403 18.89 -22.81 -8.28
C SER A 403 17.41 -22.45 -8.46
N LEU A 404 16.78 -21.84 -7.45
CA LEU A 404 15.37 -21.43 -7.52
C LEU A 404 15.13 -20.35 -8.58
N LYS A 405 16.02 -19.35 -8.69
CA LYS A 405 15.96 -18.34 -9.76
C LYS A 405 16.15 -18.96 -11.14
N THR A 406 17.09 -19.89 -11.27
CA THR A 406 17.32 -20.63 -12.51
C THR A 406 16.10 -21.46 -12.87
N LEU A 407 15.44 -22.09 -11.90
CA LEU A 407 14.21 -22.85 -12.11
C LEU A 407 13.09 -21.93 -12.60
N ILE A 408 12.82 -20.82 -11.91
CA ILE A 408 11.84 -19.80 -12.32
C ILE A 408 12.17 -19.26 -13.73
N ASN A 409 13.45 -19.01 -14.01
CA ASN A 409 13.90 -18.53 -15.31
C ASN A 409 13.90 -19.61 -16.40
N ARG A 410 14.02 -20.91 -16.10
CA ARG A 410 13.94 -22.00 -17.10
C ARG A 410 12.53 -22.12 -17.65
N PHE A 411 11.52 -21.82 -16.85
CA PHE A 411 10.13 -21.74 -17.30
C PHE A 411 9.87 -20.54 -18.26
N LYS A 412 10.85 -19.65 -18.48
CA LYS A 412 10.84 -18.64 -19.54
C LYS A 412 10.88 -19.28 -20.94
N ASP A 413 11.69 -20.33 -21.10
CA ASP A 413 12.02 -20.85 -22.43
C ASP A 413 10.98 -21.86 -22.93
N SER A 414 10.22 -22.49 -22.02
CA SER A 414 9.12 -23.40 -22.38
C SER A 414 7.85 -22.69 -22.85
N ALA A 415 7.56 -21.50 -22.31
CA ALA A 415 6.39 -20.71 -22.69
C ALA A 415 6.61 -19.96 -24.03
N LEU A 416 7.84 -19.51 -24.29
CA LEU A 416 8.23 -18.87 -25.57
C LEU A 416 8.32 -19.86 -26.74
N GLN A 417 8.41 -21.16 -26.49
CA GLN A 417 8.38 -22.20 -27.55
C GLN A 417 6.96 -22.64 -27.94
N ARG A 418 5.91 -22.09 -27.31
CA ARG A 418 4.50 -22.43 -27.60
C ARG A 418 3.71 -21.31 -28.30
N HIS A 419 4.39 -20.23 -28.69
CA HIS A 419 3.90 -19.18 -29.58
C HIS A 419 4.86 -19.06 -30.76
#